data_AF-A0A9N9FUM4-F1
#
_entry.id   AF-A0A9N9FUM4-F1
#
_cell.length_a   1.000
_cell.length_b   1.000
_cell.length_c   1.000
_cell.angle_alpha   90.00
_cell.angle_beta   90.00
_cell.angle_gamma   90.00
#
_symmetry.space_group_name_H-M   'P 1'
#
loop_
_entity.id
_entity.type
_entity.pdbx_description
1 polymer ?
#
loop_
_entity_poly.entity_id
_entity_poly.type
_entity_poly.pdbx_seq_one_letter_code
_entity_poly.pdbx_strand_id
1 'polypeptide(L)'
;MEELDEYLKPSRKGEDEEEEDKENRENGNAHVIGDGLQNTIEYINQQLDIHGFPSPLKFFENTRENVTQVIHCILRMLQERQKDSGYREELNDQYRRLLSDHEMLSTNMKNLKTRLELSEREVDSLKSKLQWTEDKRRIEATKNRLLNDDLTKTKLQCQYTKTQTA
;
A
#
# COMPACT_ATOMS: atom_id res chain seq x y z
N MET A 1 -1.07 43.47 100.89
CA MET A 1 -1.25 42.19 100.18
C MET A 1 -2.17 42.51 99.02
N GLU A 2 -1.58 43.09 97.96
CA GLU A 2 -1.02 42.34 96.80
C GLU A 2 -2.19 41.94 95.88
N GLU A 3 -2.43 42.68 94.80
CA GLU A 3 -1.79 42.61 93.47
C GLU A 3 -2.14 41.33 92.69
N LEU A 4 -2.36 41.54 91.38
CA LEU A 4 -2.52 40.60 90.26
C LEU A 4 -3.88 39.92 90.08
N ASP A 5 -4.69 40.47 89.17
CA ASP A 5 -4.82 39.88 87.83
C ASP A 5 -5.58 40.82 86.89
N GLU A 6 -4.82 41.76 86.35
CA GLU A 6 -5.04 42.34 85.03
C GLU A 6 -4.61 41.28 84.03
N TYR A 7 -5.50 40.73 83.20
CA TYR A 7 -5.27 40.33 81.80
C TYR A 7 -6.51 39.61 81.23
N LEU A 8 -6.75 39.82 79.94
CA LEU A 8 -7.83 39.31 79.08
C LEU A 8 -9.19 40.05 79.11
N LYS A 9 -9.23 41.21 78.45
CA LYS A 9 -10.33 41.53 77.53
C LYS A 9 -9.99 40.97 76.13
N PRO A 10 -10.86 40.19 75.48
CA PRO A 10 -10.79 40.00 74.04
C PRO A 10 -11.44 41.20 73.33
N SER A 11 -10.65 41.85 72.48
CA SER A 11 -11.10 42.88 71.54
C SER A 11 -11.93 42.24 70.42
N ARG A 12 -13.01 42.93 70.02
CA ARG A 12 -13.76 42.70 68.78
C ARG A 12 -12.82 42.72 67.56
N LYS A 13 -13.07 41.84 66.59
CA LYS A 13 -12.99 42.01 65.11
C LYS A 13 -12.66 40.66 64.46
N GLY A 14 -13.48 40.19 63.51
CA GLY A 14 -13.08 39.06 62.66
C GLY A 14 -14.18 38.22 62.03
N GLU A 15 -15.36 38.76 61.69
CA GLU A 15 -16.40 37.97 60.97
C GLU A 15 -16.65 38.44 59.53
N ASP A 16 -16.11 39.60 59.10
CA ASP A 16 -16.37 40.15 57.76
C ASP A 16 -15.26 39.85 56.73
N GLU A 17 -14.12 39.28 57.13
CA GLU A 17 -12.97 39.01 56.22
C GLU A 17 -12.95 37.58 55.66
N GLU A 18 -13.77 36.65 56.18
CA GLU A 18 -13.77 35.25 55.73
C GLU A 18 -14.78 34.93 54.59
N GLU A 19 -15.70 35.84 54.27
CA GLU A 19 -16.64 35.68 53.15
C GLU A 19 -16.08 36.19 51.80
N GLU A 20 -15.33 37.31 51.78
CA GLU A 20 -14.73 37.83 50.54
C GLU A 20 -13.64 36.91 49.96
N ASP A 21 -12.92 36.16 50.82
CA ASP A 21 -11.82 35.28 50.41
C ASP A 21 -12.29 33.94 49.81
N LYS A 22 -13.52 33.50 50.08
CA LYS A 22 -14.13 32.31 49.45
C LYS A 22 -14.68 32.63 48.07
N GLU A 23 -15.33 33.78 47.91
CA GLU A 23 -15.87 34.23 46.62
C GLU A 23 -14.74 34.48 45.59
N ASN A 24 -13.59 34.99 46.03
CA ASN A 24 -12.42 35.19 45.16
C ASN A 24 -11.71 33.87 44.74
N ARG A 25 -11.72 32.83 45.60
CA ARG A 25 -11.12 31.53 45.24
C ARG A 25 -12.00 30.72 44.30
N GLU A 26 -13.32 30.81 44.43
CA GLU A 26 -14.25 30.17 43.49
C GLU A 26 -14.28 30.89 42.13
N ASN A 27 -14.25 32.23 42.10
CA ASN A 27 -14.13 33.00 40.87
C ASN A 27 -12.78 32.81 40.16
N GLY A 28 -11.68 32.72 40.90
CA GLY A 28 -10.34 32.50 40.33
C GLY A 28 -10.18 31.14 39.65
N ASN A 29 -10.80 30.08 40.20
CA ASN A 29 -10.74 28.74 39.60
C ASN A 29 -11.69 28.59 38.40
N ALA A 30 -12.86 29.23 38.43
CA ALA A 30 -13.78 29.28 37.31
C ALA A 30 -13.20 30.02 36.09
N HIS A 31 -12.40 31.07 36.32
CA HIS A 31 -11.74 31.83 35.26
C HIS A 31 -10.63 31.02 34.56
N VAL A 32 -9.79 30.29 35.31
CA VAL A 32 -8.72 29.45 34.75
C VAL A 32 -9.28 28.25 33.98
N ILE A 33 -10.39 27.64 34.44
CA ILE A 33 -11.10 26.60 33.70
C ILE A 33 -11.78 27.19 32.45
N GLY A 34 -12.31 28.41 32.55
CA GLY A 34 -12.89 29.16 31.44
C GLY A 34 -11.89 29.47 30.32
N ASP A 35 -10.68 29.91 30.66
CA ASP A 35 -9.61 30.22 29.70
C ASP A 35 -9.11 28.97 28.98
N GLY A 36 -8.90 27.86 29.70
CA GLY A 36 -8.51 26.58 29.10
C GLY A 36 -9.57 26.03 28.14
N LEU A 37 -10.84 26.23 28.48
CA LEU A 37 -11.99 25.79 27.69
C LEU A 37 -12.20 26.68 26.46
N GLN A 38 -12.01 27.99 26.60
CA GLN A 38 -12.05 28.96 25.50
C GLN A 38 -10.95 28.67 24.47
N ASN A 39 -9.72 28.43 24.93
CA ASN A 39 -8.61 28.01 24.06
C ASN A 39 -8.91 26.69 23.32
N THR A 40 -9.58 25.75 23.99
CA THR A 40 -10.00 24.48 23.37
C THR A 40 -11.05 24.69 22.28
N ILE A 41 -12.00 25.61 22.50
CA ILE A 41 -13.04 25.95 21.52
C ILE A 41 -12.44 26.64 20.30
N GLU A 42 -11.52 27.58 20.50
CA GLU A 42 -10.82 28.25 19.42
C GLU A 42 -10.02 27.24 18.59
N TYR A 43 -9.31 26.32 19.25
CA TYR A 43 -8.60 25.24 18.57
C TYR A 43 -9.55 24.33 17.77
N ILE A 44 -10.68 23.90 18.35
CA ILE A 44 -11.66 23.06 17.66
C ILE A 44 -12.22 23.81 16.43
N ASN A 45 -12.59 25.07 16.59
CA ASN A 45 -13.10 25.88 15.48
C ASN A 45 -12.07 26.09 14.37
N GLN A 46 -10.78 26.21 14.73
CA GLN A 46 -9.70 26.22 13.76
C GLN A 46 -9.56 24.87 13.04
N GLN A 47 -9.64 23.75 13.75
CA GLN A 47 -9.60 22.42 13.13
C GLN A 47 -10.81 22.19 12.21
N LEU A 48 -12.00 22.60 12.62
CA LEU A 48 -13.20 22.51 11.79
C LEU A 48 -13.01 23.30 10.49
N ASP A 49 -12.47 24.52 10.57
CA ASP A 49 -12.19 25.35 9.39
C ASP A 49 -11.16 24.70 8.44
N ILE A 50 -10.04 24.20 8.98
CA ILE A 50 -9.01 23.47 8.22
C ILE A 50 -9.60 22.26 7.49
N HIS A 51 -10.53 21.55 8.14
CA HIS A 51 -11.18 20.37 7.59
C HIS A 51 -12.48 20.69 6.79
N GLY A 52 -12.79 21.97 6.55
CA GLY A 52 -13.93 22.40 5.72
C GLY A 52 -15.31 22.20 6.35
N PHE A 53 -15.37 22.09 7.68
CA PHE A 53 -16.60 22.04 8.46
C PHE A 53 -17.07 23.44 8.88
N PRO A 54 -18.39 23.63 9.13
CA PRO A 54 -18.92 24.91 9.60
C PRO A 54 -18.26 25.37 10.91
N SER A 55 -17.70 26.58 10.88
CA SER A 55 -17.00 27.26 11.97
C SER A 55 -17.27 28.78 11.89
N PRO A 56 -17.30 29.54 13.00
CA PRO A 56 -17.11 29.12 14.39
C PRO A 56 -18.40 28.57 15.02
N LEU A 57 -18.28 27.43 15.69
CA LEU A 57 -19.32 26.89 16.56
C LEU A 57 -19.24 27.55 17.94
N LYS A 58 -20.41 27.92 18.44
CA LYS A 58 -20.57 28.48 19.78
C LYS A 58 -21.18 27.44 20.72
N PHE A 59 -20.33 26.72 21.43
CA PHE A 59 -20.73 25.57 22.24
C PHE A 59 -21.52 25.92 23.50
N PHE A 60 -21.31 27.12 24.07
CA PHE A 60 -21.99 27.55 25.30
C PHE A 60 -23.22 28.44 25.08
N GLU A 61 -23.44 28.90 23.85
CA GLU A 61 -24.60 29.74 23.55
C GLU A 61 -25.81 28.84 23.29
N ASN A 62 -26.70 28.72 24.27
CA ASN A 62 -27.86 27.83 24.26
C ASN A 62 -29.05 28.37 23.44
N THR A 63 -28.78 28.96 22.28
CA THR A 63 -29.82 29.29 21.30
C THR A 63 -30.11 28.06 20.46
N ARG A 64 -31.38 27.92 20.04
CA ARG A 64 -31.81 26.78 19.21
C ARG A 64 -30.97 26.68 17.95
N GLU A 65 -30.63 27.82 17.36
CA GLU A 65 -29.84 27.95 16.14
C GLU A 65 -28.43 27.40 16.33
N ASN A 66 -27.74 27.79 17.40
CA ASN A 66 -26.37 27.33 17.67
C ASN A 66 -26.31 25.85 18.02
N VAL A 67 -27.23 25.38 18.87
CA VAL A 67 -27.35 23.94 19.19
C VAL A 67 -27.59 23.13 17.91
N THR A 68 -28.43 23.62 17.01
CA THR A 68 -28.71 22.98 15.71
C THR A 68 -27.45 22.97 14.82
N GLN A 69 -26.68 24.06 14.75
CA GLN A 69 -25.43 24.12 13.99
C GLN A 69 -24.39 23.12 14.50
N VAL A 70 -24.24 23.02 15.83
CA VAL A 70 -23.34 22.03 16.46
C VAL A 70 -23.76 20.62 16.11
N ILE A 71 -25.06 20.29 16.24
CA ILE A 71 -25.60 18.97 15.89
C ILE A 71 -25.37 18.65 14.41
N HIS A 72 -25.67 19.58 13.51
CA HIS A 72 -25.45 19.40 12.07
C HIS A 72 -23.98 19.18 11.74
N CYS A 73 -23.07 19.92 12.38
CA CYS A 73 -21.64 19.75 12.20
C CYS A 73 -21.19 18.35 12.64
N ILE A 74 -21.59 17.91 13.84
CA ILE A 74 -21.28 16.57 14.35
C ILE A 74 -21.85 15.48 13.44
N LEU A 75 -23.11 15.62 13.00
CA LEU A 75 -23.74 14.66 12.09
C LEU A 75 -22.99 14.57 10.76
N ARG A 76 -22.56 15.71 10.21
CA ARG A 76 -21.76 15.75 8.98
C ARG A 76 -20.42 15.04 9.16
N MET A 77 -19.71 15.31 10.26
CA MET A 77 -18.44 14.63 10.58
C MET A 77 -18.61 13.11 10.68
N LEU A 78 -19.69 12.65 11.33
CA LEU A 78 -19.98 11.22 11.46
C LEU A 78 -20.31 10.57 10.11
N GLN A 79 -21.12 11.25 9.29
CA GLN A 79 -21.47 10.77 7.95
C GLN A 79 -20.24 10.72 7.03
N GLU A 80 -19.38 11.72 7.09
CA GLU A 80 -18.14 11.78 6.31
C GLU A 80 -17.19 10.65 6.73
N ARG A 81 -17.00 10.44 8.03
CA ARG A 81 -16.22 9.31 8.55
C ARG A 81 -16.74 7.95 8.10
N GLN A 82 -18.07 7.77 8.07
CA GLN A 82 -18.66 6.51 7.61
C GLN A 82 -18.42 6.29 6.11
N LYS A 83 -18.54 7.35 5.29
CA LYS A 83 -18.22 7.30 3.85
C LYS A 83 -16.74 7.00 3.62
N ASP A 84 -15.85 7.67 4.34
CA ASP A 84 -14.40 7.46 4.24
C ASP A 84 -14.01 6.04 4.62
N SER A 85 -14.65 5.47 5.64
CA SER A 85 -14.43 4.07 6.02
C SER A 85 -14.82 3.12 4.88
N GLY A 86 -15.97 3.34 4.25
CA GLY A 86 -16.42 2.54 3.10
C GLY A 86 -15.47 2.67 1.91
N TYR A 87 -15.08 3.90 1.56
CA TYR A 87 -14.12 4.14 0.48
C TYR A 87 -12.76 3.47 0.73
N ARG A 88 -12.27 3.53 1.98
CA ARG A 88 -11.02 2.85 2.37
C ARG A 88 -11.12 1.34 2.26
N GLU A 89 -12.25 0.75 2.62
CA GLU A 89 -12.49 -0.68 2.50
C GLU A 89 -12.51 -1.11 1.03
N GLU A 90 -13.27 -0.40 0.17
CA GLU A 90 -13.32 -0.66 -1.27
C GLU A 90 -11.94 -0.53 -1.93
N LEU A 91 -11.18 0.50 -1.58
CA LEU A 91 -9.83 0.71 -2.11
C LEU A 91 -8.87 -0.40 -1.67
N ASN A 92 -8.96 -0.83 -0.41
CA ASN A 92 -8.15 -1.93 0.11
C ASN A 92 -8.49 -3.26 -0.57
N ASP A 93 -9.77 -3.52 -0.87
CA ASP A 93 -10.19 -4.71 -1.61
C ASP A 93 -9.71 -4.70 -3.07
N GLN A 94 -9.73 -3.53 -3.72
CA GLN A 94 -9.16 -3.37 -5.05
C GLN A 94 -7.64 -3.59 -5.03
N TYR A 95 -6.95 -3.02 -4.04
CA TYR A 95 -5.51 -3.19 -3.86
C TYR A 95 -5.13 -4.66 -3.65
N ARG A 96 -5.86 -5.39 -2.81
CA ARG A 96 -5.63 -6.83 -2.57
C ARG A 96 -5.83 -7.66 -3.84
N ARG A 97 -6.88 -7.38 -4.61
CA ARG A 97 -7.12 -8.02 -5.91
C ARG A 97 -5.98 -7.76 -6.87
N LEU A 98 -5.57 -6.50 -7.01
CA LEU A 98 -4.48 -6.11 -7.90
C LEU A 98 -3.15 -6.76 -7.50
N LEU A 99 -2.88 -6.87 -6.19
CA LEU A 99 -1.68 -7.54 -5.69
C LEU A 99 -1.68 -9.03 -6.06
N SER A 100 -2.81 -9.71 -5.86
CA SER A 100 -2.99 -11.11 -6.26
C SER A 100 -2.80 -11.31 -7.77
N ASP A 101 -3.40 -10.45 -8.59
CA ASP A 101 -3.26 -10.50 -10.05
C ASP A 101 -1.81 -10.28 -10.47
N HIS A 102 -1.12 -9.32 -9.83
CA HIS A 102 0.30 -9.06 -10.07
C HIS A 102 1.18 -10.27 -9.70
N GLU A 103 0.95 -10.91 -8.56
CA GLU A 103 1.69 -12.12 -8.17
C GLU A 103 1.47 -13.28 -9.14
N MET A 104 0.22 -13.49 -9.58
CA MET A 104 -0.13 -14.50 -10.57
C MET A 104 0.56 -14.22 -11.92
N LEU A 105 0.49 -12.99 -12.40
CA LEU A 105 1.14 -12.56 -13.65
C LEU A 105 2.66 -12.68 -13.57
N SER A 106 3.26 -12.26 -12.45
CA SER A 106 4.70 -12.37 -12.22
C SER A 106 5.18 -13.83 -12.26
N THR A 107 4.41 -14.73 -11.64
CA THR A 107 4.69 -16.18 -11.65
C THR A 107 4.56 -16.76 -13.06
N ASN A 108 3.49 -16.41 -13.78
CA ASN A 108 3.29 -16.84 -15.16
C ASN A 108 4.38 -16.33 -16.10
N MET A 109 4.80 -15.08 -15.95
CA MET A 109 5.89 -14.50 -16.72
C MET A 109 7.21 -15.25 -16.49
N LYS A 110 7.55 -15.57 -15.23
CA LYS A 110 8.72 -16.39 -14.91
C LYS A 110 8.65 -17.77 -15.57
N ASN A 111 7.50 -18.45 -15.46
CA ASN A 111 7.30 -19.77 -16.05
C ASN A 111 7.42 -19.74 -17.58
N LEU A 112 6.81 -18.74 -18.24
CA LEU A 112 6.91 -18.57 -19.68
C LEU A 112 8.34 -18.28 -20.13
N LYS A 113 9.08 -17.46 -19.37
CA LYS A 113 10.50 -17.20 -19.64
C LYS A 113 11.33 -18.48 -19.56
N THR A 114 11.15 -19.29 -18.53
CA THR A 114 11.84 -20.58 -18.41
C THR A 114 11.49 -21.53 -19.56
N ARG A 115 10.21 -21.59 -19.96
CA ARG A 115 9.77 -22.41 -21.10
C ARG A 115 10.38 -21.94 -22.42
N LEU A 116 10.49 -20.63 -22.61
CA LEU A 116 11.13 -20.04 -23.78
C LEU A 116 12.61 -20.45 -23.84
N GLU A 117 13.35 -20.26 -22.76
CA GLU A 117 14.78 -20.63 -22.68
C GLU A 117 15.00 -22.13 -22.96
N LEU A 118 14.11 -23.01 -22.46
CA LEU A 118 14.16 -24.44 -22.77
C LEU A 118 13.88 -24.70 -24.25
N SER A 119 12.85 -24.09 -24.81
CA SER A 119 12.50 -24.22 -26.22
C SER A 119 13.62 -23.74 -27.14
N GLU A 120 14.32 -22.65 -26.79
CA GLU A 120 15.47 -22.14 -27.55
C GLU A 120 16.62 -23.15 -27.55
N ARG A 121 16.94 -23.73 -26.39
CA ARG A 121 17.95 -24.80 -26.28
C ARG A 121 17.58 -26.04 -27.09
N GLU A 122 16.31 -26.43 -27.09
CA GLU A 122 15.84 -27.55 -27.91
C GLU A 122 15.99 -27.26 -29.40
N VAL A 123 15.63 -26.05 -29.84
CA VAL A 123 15.81 -25.60 -31.22
C VAL A 123 17.29 -25.67 -31.64
N ASP A 124 18.20 -25.19 -30.80
CA ASP A 124 19.64 -25.23 -31.11
C ASP A 124 20.20 -26.66 -31.15
N SER A 125 19.70 -27.54 -30.27
CA SER A 125 20.03 -28.97 -30.30
C SER A 125 19.53 -29.63 -31.59
N LEU A 126 18.30 -29.34 -32.00
CA LEU A 126 17.70 -29.88 -33.22
C LEU A 126 18.40 -29.36 -34.48
N LYS A 127 18.74 -28.07 -34.53
CA LYS A 127 19.55 -27.49 -35.62
C LYS A 127 20.89 -28.20 -35.75
N SER A 128 21.57 -28.42 -34.63
CA SER A 128 22.87 -29.11 -34.62
C SER A 128 22.75 -30.56 -35.12
N LYS A 129 21.71 -31.28 -34.70
CA LYS A 129 21.41 -32.63 -35.19
C LYS A 129 21.08 -32.64 -36.68
N LEU A 130 20.26 -31.69 -37.13
CA LEU A 130 19.89 -31.54 -38.54
C LEU A 130 21.14 -31.35 -39.41
N GLN A 131 22.01 -30.39 -39.04
CA GLN A 131 23.27 -30.15 -39.75
C GLN A 131 24.14 -31.41 -39.84
N TRP A 132 24.32 -32.12 -38.72
CA TRP A 132 25.07 -33.37 -38.71
C TRP A 132 24.46 -34.43 -39.64
N THR A 133 23.13 -34.58 -39.63
CA THR A 133 22.45 -35.53 -40.53
C THR A 133 22.58 -35.13 -41.99
N GLU A 134 22.53 -33.83 -42.30
CA GLU A 134 22.72 -33.32 -43.66
C GLU A 134 24.13 -33.56 -44.18
N ASP A 135 25.14 -33.31 -43.36
CA ASP A 135 26.54 -33.56 -43.69
C ASP A 135 26.79 -35.05 -43.91
N LYS A 136 26.27 -35.91 -43.03
CA LYS A 136 26.32 -37.37 -43.19
C LYS A 136 25.64 -37.82 -44.48
N ARG A 137 24.44 -37.28 -44.76
CA ARG A 137 23.69 -37.57 -46.00
C ARG A 137 24.47 -37.15 -47.24
N ARG A 138 25.15 -35.99 -47.19
CA ARG A 138 25.98 -35.48 -48.28
C ARG A 138 27.18 -36.40 -48.56
N ILE A 139 27.85 -36.87 -47.51
CA ILE A 139 28.96 -37.83 -47.62
C ILE A 139 28.48 -39.16 -48.23
N GLU A 140 27.34 -39.69 -47.77
CA GLU A 140 26.79 -40.93 -48.34
C GLU A 140 26.35 -40.75 -49.80
N ALA A 141 25.80 -39.59 -50.16
CA ALA A 141 25.45 -39.28 -51.55
C ALA A 141 26.68 -39.25 -52.48
N THR A 142 27.80 -38.69 -52.04
CA THR A 142 29.04 -38.69 -52.83
C THR A 142 29.63 -40.09 -52.94
N LYS A 143 29.64 -40.88 -51.86
CA LYS A 143 30.07 -42.29 -51.90
C LYS A 143 29.26 -43.12 -52.88
N ASN A 144 27.93 -43.03 -52.84
CA ASN A 144 27.05 -43.74 -53.75
C ASN A 144 27.31 -43.37 -55.22
N ARG A 145 27.58 -42.09 -55.49
CA ARG A 145 27.95 -41.63 -56.84
C ARG A 145 29.26 -42.30 -57.31
N LEU A 146 30.30 -42.29 -56.48
CA LEU A 146 31.59 -42.92 -56.82
C LEU A 146 31.45 -44.43 -57.05
N LEU A 147 30.71 -45.12 -56.18
CA LEU A 147 30.45 -46.56 -56.34
C LEU A 147 29.70 -46.89 -57.62
N ASN A 148 28.73 -46.06 -58.01
CA ASN A 148 28.01 -46.22 -59.29
C ASN A 148 28.94 -46.00 -60.50
N ASP A 149 29.81 -45.00 -60.44
CA ASP A 149 30.79 -44.73 -61.50
C ASP A 149 31.77 -45.91 -61.65
N ASP A 150 32.30 -46.43 -60.53
CA ASP A 150 33.21 -47.57 -60.52
C ASP A 150 32.51 -48.87 -60.98
N LEU A 151 31.29 -49.13 -60.52
CA LEU A 151 30.48 -50.25 -60.99
C LEU A 151 30.27 -50.18 -62.51
N THR A 152 30.02 -48.99 -63.04
CA THR A 152 29.83 -48.78 -64.48
C THR A 152 31.12 -49.08 -65.24
N LYS A 153 32.28 -48.62 -64.75
CA LYS A 153 33.60 -48.97 -65.34
C LYS A 153 33.86 -50.47 -65.31
N THR A 154 33.64 -51.15 -64.18
CA THR A 154 33.85 -52.60 -64.05
C THR A 154 32.93 -53.38 -64.99
N LYS A 155 31.67 -52.96 -65.14
CA LYS A 155 30.73 -53.57 -66.11
C LYS A 155 31.25 -53.45 -67.54
N LEU A 156 31.72 -52.27 -67.94
CA LEU A 156 32.29 -52.05 -69.27
C LEU A 156 33.55 -52.90 -69.49
N GLN A 157 34.45 -52.95 -68.51
CA GLN A 157 35.66 -53.77 -68.57
C GLN A 157 35.33 -55.26 -68.71
N CYS A 158 34.34 -55.76 -67.97
CA CYS A 158 33.91 -57.16 -68.07
C CYS A 158 33.26 -57.48 -69.41
N GLN A 159 32.50 -56.56 -69.99
CA GLN A 159 31.97 -56.73 -71.35
C GLN A 159 33.09 -56.77 -72.38
N TYR A 160 34.06 -55.85 -72.27
CA TYR A 160 35.21 -55.78 -73.17
C TYR A 160 36.08 -57.05 -73.13
N THR A 161 36.29 -57.63 -71.94
CA THR A 161 37.03 -58.91 -71.84
C THR A 161 36.25 -60.07 -72.44
N LYS A 162 34.93 -60.15 -72.20
CA LYS A 162 34.07 -61.18 -72.82
C LYS A 162 34.10 -61.17 -74.34
N THR A 163 34.16 -59.98 -74.95
CA THR A 163 34.22 -59.85 -76.41
C THR A 163 35.59 -60.18 -77.02
N GLN A 164 36.66 -60.21 -76.21
CA GLN A 164 38.01 -60.55 -76.68
C GLN A 164 38.37 -62.02 -76.47
N THR A 165 37.68 -62.72 -75.55
CA THR A 165 37.93 -64.13 -75.25
C THR A 165 36.90 -65.09 -75.88
N ALA A 166 35.92 -64.54 -76.61
CA ALA A 166 34.97 -65.28 -77.45
C ALA A 166 35.41 -65.24 -78.91
#